data_AF-E3REW1-F1
#
_entry.id   AF-E3REW1-F1
#
_cell.length_a   1.000
_cell.length_b   1.000
_cell.length_c   1.000
_cell.angle_alpha   90.00
_cell.angle_beta   90.00
_cell.angle_gamma   90.00
#
_symmetry.space_group_name_H-M   'P 1'
#
loop_
_entity.id
_entity.type
_entity.pdbx_description
1 polymer ?
#
loop_
_entity_poly.entity_id
_entity_poly.type
_entity_poly.pdbx_seq_one_letter_code
_entity_poly.pdbx_strand_id
1 'polypeptide(L)'
;MSGPKYQNVPQRDSLDEAAPAPSYSQAPPSYQAANPEEALLSGVPREENDNLPDDFKFGGVVAEATLDIRMAFVRKVYAILTVQLLATAAVSFVSMTSETYKHFVQTHQWPLWVSLFGSFAFLGLTFWKRKSYPTNLLFLGGFTAMEAYSISVIVSFTESKIVLQALFFTLGIFVALSLFACQSKYDFTSWVPYLFGTLWVVVLFGFMSAFFPYNSTVELGYGVICALIFSA
;
A
#
# COMPACT_ATOMS: atom_id res chain seq x y z
N MET A 1 3.34 -55.08 27.48
CA MET A 1 3.87 -53.80 26.94
C MET A 1 3.17 -53.53 25.63
N SER A 2 2.27 -52.55 25.60
CA SER A 2 1.52 -52.15 24.40
C SER A 2 2.33 -51.09 23.66
N GLY A 3 2.81 -51.39 22.45
CA GLY A 3 3.48 -50.42 21.59
C GLY A 3 2.47 -49.45 20.94
N PRO A 4 2.91 -48.25 20.51
CA PRO A 4 2.01 -47.27 19.90
C PRO A 4 1.47 -47.78 18.56
N LYS A 5 0.15 -47.71 18.37
CA LYS A 5 -0.52 -47.93 17.08
C LYS A 5 -0.30 -46.70 16.20
N TYR A 6 0.54 -46.83 15.19
CA TYR A 6 0.62 -45.87 14.10
C TYR A 6 -0.55 -46.12 13.15
N GLN A 7 -1.42 -45.11 13.01
CA GLN A 7 -2.44 -45.09 11.98
C GLN A 7 -1.86 -44.32 10.78
N ASN A 8 -1.78 -44.98 9.63
CA ASN A 8 -1.36 -44.32 8.39
C ASN A 8 -2.33 -43.17 8.07
N VAL A 9 -1.78 -41.97 7.89
CA VAL A 9 -2.51 -40.82 7.36
C VAL A 9 -2.82 -41.13 5.89
N PRO A 10 -4.07 -41.00 5.43
CA PRO A 10 -4.39 -41.15 4.01
C PRO A 10 -3.56 -40.16 3.20
N GLN A 11 -2.59 -40.66 2.42
CA GLN A 11 -1.98 -39.87 1.37
C GLN A 11 -3.06 -39.66 0.31
N ARG A 12 -3.55 -38.42 0.21
CA ARG A 12 -4.41 -38.03 -0.89
C ARG A 12 -3.51 -37.88 -2.11
N ASP A 13 -3.31 -38.99 -2.83
CA ASP A 13 -2.70 -38.97 -4.16
C ASP A 13 -3.63 -38.18 -5.08
N SER A 14 -3.30 -36.92 -5.30
CA SER A 14 -4.02 -36.04 -6.22
C SER A 14 -3.74 -36.39 -7.70
N LEU A 15 -3.06 -37.51 -7.94
CA LEU A 15 -2.69 -38.00 -9.27
C LEU A 15 -3.69 -39.05 -9.83
N ASP A 16 -4.59 -39.59 -9.02
CA ASP A 16 -5.48 -40.70 -9.43
C ASP A 16 -6.96 -40.32 -9.54
N GLU A 17 -7.34 -39.05 -9.34
CA GLU A 17 -8.72 -38.64 -9.67
C GLU A 17 -8.82 -38.49 -11.20
N ALA A 18 -9.21 -39.58 -11.86
CA ALA A 18 -9.44 -39.69 -13.29
C ALA A 18 -10.54 -38.72 -13.76
N ALA A 19 -10.18 -37.45 -13.93
CA ALA A 19 -10.87 -36.57 -14.86
C ALA A 19 -10.70 -37.17 -16.27
N PRO A 20 -11.74 -37.18 -17.11
CA PRO A 20 -11.62 -37.68 -18.48
C PRO A 20 -10.47 -36.95 -19.18
N ALA A 21 -9.46 -37.72 -19.57
CA ALA A 21 -8.23 -37.20 -20.16
C ALA A 21 -8.58 -36.27 -21.33
N PRO A 22 -8.07 -35.03 -21.37
CA PRO A 22 -8.07 -34.25 -22.59
C PRO A 22 -7.41 -35.10 -23.67
N SER A 23 -8.04 -35.22 -24.84
CA SER A 23 -7.42 -35.88 -25.99
C SER A 23 -6.21 -35.04 -26.42
N TYR A 24 -5.04 -35.39 -25.92
CA TYR A 24 -3.77 -34.76 -26.29
C TYR A 24 -3.41 -35.22 -27.71
N SER A 25 -3.91 -34.50 -28.69
CA SER A 25 -3.66 -34.75 -30.13
C SER A 25 -2.24 -34.36 -30.58
N GLN A 26 -1.42 -33.82 -29.68
CA GLN A 26 -0.05 -33.43 -29.96
C GLN A 26 0.88 -33.95 -28.86
N ALA A 27 2.03 -34.47 -29.28
CA ALA A 27 3.08 -34.86 -28.36
C ALA A 27 3.53 -33.62 -27.56
N PRO A 28 3.81 -33.77 -26.24
CA PRO A 28 4.31 -32.67 -25.44
C PRO A 28 5.59 -32.11 -26.08
N PRO A 29 5.76 -30.77 -26.12
CA PRO A 29 6.97 -30.16 -26.65
C PRO A 29 8.21 -30.75 -25.96
N SER A 30 9.28 -31.02 -26.72
CA SER A 30 10.55 -31.45 -26.13
C SER A 30 11.03 -30.38 -25.14
N TYR A 31 11.53 -30.79 -23.96
CA TYR A 31 12.09 -29.86 -22.96
C TYR A 31 13.23 -28.96 -23.49
N GLN A 32 13.86 -29.31 -24.63
CA GLN A 32 14.80 -28.44 -25.34
C GLN A 32 14.16 -27.26 -26.09
N ALA A 33 12.86 -27.28 -26.35
CA ALA A 33 12.14 -26.23 -27.08
C ALA A 33 11.53 -25.16 -26.14
N ALA A 34 11.46 -25.44 -24.84
CA ALA A 34 11.18 -24.42 -23.85
C ALA A 34 12.48 -23.67 -23.59
N ASN A 35 12.69 -22.54 -24.27
CA ASN A 35 13.78 -21.65 -23.93
C ASN A 35 13.34 -20.78 -22.74
N PRO A 36 13.77 -21.07 -21.49
CA PRO A 36 13.36 -20.27 -20.33
C PRO A 36 13.75 -18.79 -20.46
N GLU A 37 14.80 -18.45 -21.22
CA GLU A 37 15.14 -17.05 -21.52
C GLU A 37 14.05 -16.33 -22.32
N GLU A 38 13.39 -17.02 -23.25
CA GLU A 38 12.35 -16.43 -24.10
C GLU A 38 11.05 -16.22 -23.30
N ALA A 39 10.72 -17.14 -22.38
CA ALA A 39 9.63 -16.98 -21.43
C ALA A 39 9.90 -15.86 -20.40
N LEU A 40 11.17 -15.64 -20.01
CA LEU A 40 11.58 -14.52 -19.16
C LEU A 40 11.46 -13.16 -19.86
N LEU A 41 11.69 -13.11 -21.18
CA LEU A 41 11.72 -11.88 -21.99
C LEU A 41 10.37 -11.52 -22.62
N SER A 42 9.40 -12.43 -22.65
CA SER A 42 8.13 -12.26 -23.38
C SER A 42 7.17 -11.24 -22.77
N GLY A 43 7.37 -10.83 -21.51
CA GLY A 43 6.49 -9.87 -20.82
C GLY A 43 5.05 -10.36 -20.59
N VAL A 44 4.77 -11.64 -20.86
CA VAL A 44 3.46 -12.26 -20.61
C VAL A 44 3.35 -12.60 -19.11
N PRO A 45 2.25 -12.23 -18.42
CA PRO A 45 2.03 -12.62 -17.04
C PRO A 45 2.06 -14.14 -16.88
N ARG A 46 2.85 -14.66 -15.94
CA ARG A 46 3.04 -16.11 -15.74
C ARG A 46 1.80 -16.75 -15.14
N GLU A 47 1.45 -17.95 -15.59
CA GLU A 47 0.33 -18.71 -15.06
C GLU A 47 0.78 -19.81 -14.09
N GLU A 48 -0.09 -20.22 -13.16
CA GLU A 48 0.21 -21.27 -12.19
C GLU A 48 0.57 -22.62 -12.85
N ASN A 49 0.01 -22.85 -14.04
CA ASN A 49 0.18 -24.06 -14.85
C ASN A 49 1.38 -24.01 -15.81
N ASP A 50 2.22 -22.97 -15.77
CA ASP A 50 3.44 -22.96 -16.57
C ASP A 50 4.39 -24.07 -16.08
N ASN A 51 4.87 -24.91 -17.00
CA ASN A 51 5.83 -26.00 -16.74
C ASN A 51 7.25 -25.47 -16.49
N LEU A 52 7.38 -24.44 -15.65
CA LEU A 52 8.64 -23.82 -15.27
C LEU A 52 8.91 -24.08 -13.78
N PRO A 53 10.19 -24.24 -13.38
CA PRO A 53 10.56 -24.35 -11.97
C PRO A 53 10.03 -23.15 -11.17
N ASP A 54 9.68 -23.35 -9.89
CA ASP A 54 9.07 -22.31 -9.04
C ASP A 54 9.89 -21.03 -8.94
N ASP A 55 11.22 -21.10 -9.05
CA ASP A 55 12.11 -19.92 -9.12
C ASP A 55 11.77 -18.98 -10.29
N PHE A 56 11.18 -19.52 -11.37
CA PHE A 56 10.67 -18.77 -12.51
C PHE A 56 9.19 -18.43 -12.39
N LYS A 57 8.51 -18.62 -11.25
CA LYS A 57 7.16 -18.08 -11.00
C LYS A 57 7.20 -16.73 -10.29
N PHE A 58 8.35 -16.39 -9.72
CA PHE A 58 8.65 -15.07 -9.18
C PHE A 58 9.31 -14.24 -10.31
N GLY A 59 8.56 -13.32 -10.90
CA GLY A 59 9.15 -12.32 -11.80
C GLY A 59 10.14 -11.42 -11.06
N GLY A 60 10.97 -10.67 -11.79
CA GLY A 60 11.88 -9.69 -11.18
C GLY A 60 11.12 -8.60 -10.41
N VAL A 61 9.85 -8.40 -10.77
CA VAL A 61 8.88 -7.51 -10.14
C VAL A 61 7.54 -8.20 -9.85
N VAL A 62 6.79 -7.68 -8.88
CA VAL A 62 5.49 -8.23 -8.48
C VAL A 62 4.48 -8.26 -9.63
N ALA A 63 4.58 -7.33 -10.59
CA ALA A 63 3.69 -7.28 -11.75
C ALA A 63 3.78 -8.51 -12.66
N GLU A 64 4.94 -9.17 -12.68
CA GLU A 64 5.24 -10.36 -13.49
C GLU A 64 4.94 -11.68 -12.75
N ALA A 65 4.61 -11.62 -11.46
CA ALA A 65 4.27 -12.80 -10.67
C ALA A 65 2.86 -13.32 -11.02
N THR A 66 2.59 -14.57 -10.66
CA THR A 66 1.27 -15.19 -10.84
C THR A 66 0.17 -14.39 -10.13
N LEU A 67 -1.07 -14.53 -10.62
CA LEU A 67 -2.24 -13.79 -10.11
C LEU A 67 -2.39 -13.93 -8.59
N ASP A 68 -2.24 -15.15 -8.06
CA ASP A 68 -2.40 -15.41 -6.63
C ASP A 68 -1.36 -14.67 -5.78
N ILE A 69 -0.10 -14.62 -6.23
CA ILE A 69 0.96 -13.88 -5.54
C ILE A 69 0.65 -12.38 -5.56
N ARG A 70 0.20 -11.85 -6.70
CA ARG A 70 -0.21 -10.44 -6.85
C ARG A 70 -1.35 -10.10 -5.90
N MET A 71 -2.39 -10.93 -5.83
CA MET A 71 -3.53 -10.73 -4.94
C MET A 71 -3.16 -10.86 -3.46
N ALA A 72 -2.25 -11.77 -3.11
CA ALA A 72 -1.71 -11.89 -1.76
C ALA A 72 -0.90 -10.65 -1.35
N PHE A 73 -0.09 -10.12 -2.28
CA PHE A 73 0.65 -8.87 -2.08
C PHE A 73 -0.31 -7.69 -1.86
N VAL A 74 -1.32 -7.52 -2.71
CA VAL A 74 -2.34 -6.46 -2.57
C VAL A 74 -3.04 -6.57 -1.21
N ARG A 75 -3.50 -7.77 -0.82
CA ARG A 75 -4.15 -7.98 0.48
C ARG A 75 -3.24 -7.58 1.64
N LYS A 76 -1.95 -7.92 1.58
CA LYS A 76 -0.97 -7.57 2.62
C LYS A 76 -0.76 -6.06 2.71
N VAL A 77 -0.61 -5.38 1.57
CA VAL A 77 -0.42 -3.92 1.52
C VAL A 77 -1.65 -3.21 2.07
N TYR A 78 -2.85 -3.55 1.59
CA TYR A 78 -4.10 -2.95 2.07
C TYR A 78 -4.34 -3.20 3.56
N ALA A 79 -4.01 -4.40 4.06
CA ALA A 79 -4.12 -4.69 5.49
C ALA A 79 -3.19 -3.80 6.33
N ILE A 80 -1.93 -3.66 5.93
CA ILE A 80 -0.96 -2.78 6.62
C ILE A 80 -1.44 -1.33 6.59
N LEU A 81 -1.81 -0.82 5.41
CA LEU A 81 -2.31 0.56 5.25
C LEU A 81 -3.56 0.82 6.09
N THR A 82 -4.50 -0.14 6.13
CA THR A 82 -5.73 0.00 6.92
C THR A 82 -5.42 0.12 8.41
N VAL A 83 -4.53 -0.72 8.94
CA VAL A 83 -4.11 -0.64 10.35
C VAL A 83 -3.42 0.70 10.64
N GLN A 84 -2.57 1.20 9.73
CA GLN A 84 -1.90 2.48 9.87
C GLN A 84 -2.87 3.67 9.90
N LEU A 85 -3.87 3.67 9.01
CA LEU A 85 -4.91 4.69 8.96
C LEU A 85 -5.80 4.63 10.21
N LEU A 86 -6.17 3.44 10.68
CA LEU A 86 -6.94 3.29 11.91
C LEU A 86 -6.15 3.76 13.14
N ALA A 87 -4.86 3.47 13.22
CA ALA A 87 -4.00 3.97 14.29
C ALA A 87 -3.94 5.51 14.27
N THR A 88 -3.78 6.09 13.07
CA THR A 88 -3.79 7.56 12.89
C THR A 88 -5.12 8.18 13.29
N ALA A 89 -6.23 7.58 12.87
CA ALA A 89 -7.58 8.01 13.25
C ALA A 89 -7.81 7.90 14.75
N ALA A 90 -7.31 6.85 15.41
CA ALA A 90 -7.44 6.68 16.85
C ALA A 90 -6.71 7.77 17.63
N VAL A 91 -5.46 8.09 17.27
CA VAL A 91 -4.71 9.18 17.92
C VAL A 91 -5.37 10.54 17.64
N SER A 92 -5.84 10.77 16.41
CA SER A 92 -6.58 11.99 16.05
C SER A 92 -7.90 12.13 16.81
N PHE A 93 -8.61 11.02 17.02
CA PHE A 93 -9.84 10.98 17.80
C PHE A 93 -9.60 11.34 19.28
N VAL A 94 -8.50 10.89 19.88
CA VAL A 94 -8.09 11.33 21.22
C VAL A 94 -7.88 12.85 21.23
N SER A 95 -7.28 13.41 20.19
CA SER A 95 -7.11 14.86 20.09
C SER A 95 -8.41 15.67 19.98
N MET A 96 -9.46 15.06 19.44
CA MET A 96 -10.77 15.69 19.30
C MET A 96 -11.62 15.60 20.56
N THR A 97 -11.37 14.60 21.41
CA THR A 97 -12.24 14.25 22.55
C THR A 97 -11.63 14.57 23.91
N SER A 98 -10.30 14.60 24.02
CA SER A 98 -9.60 14.88 25.27
C SER A 98 -9.08 16.32 25.30
N GLU A 99 -9.74 17.17 26.09
CA GLU A 99 -9.28 18.55 26.32
C GLU A 99 -7.89 18.62 26.95
N THR A 100 -7.56 17.67 27.84
CA THR A 100 -6.23 17.59 28.46
C THR A 100 -5.13 17.33 27.43
N TYR A 101 -5.37 16.37 26.52
CA TYR A 101 -4.42 16.07 25.44
C TYR A 101 -4.27 17.26 24.49
N LYS A 102 -5.40 17.86 24.10
CA LYS A 102 -5.43 19.05 23.24
C LYS A 102 -4.62 20.20 23.87
N HIS A 103 -4.86 20.51 25.13
CA HIS A 103 -4.10 21.53 25.85
C HIS A 103 -2.60 21.21 25.90
N PHE A 104 -2.22 19.96 26.17
CA PHE A 104 -0.81 19.54 26.17
C PHE A 104 -0.13 19.78 24.82
N VAL A 105 -0.74 19.32 23.73
CA VAL A 105 -0.19 19.43 22.37
C VAL A 105 -0.11 20.88 21.90
N GLN A 106 -1.08 21.71 22.26
CA GLN A 106 -1.07 23.13 21.90
C GLN A 106 -0.03 23.93 22.69
N THR A 107 0.23 23.57 23.95
CA THR A 107 1.21 24.26 24.81
C THR A 107 2.65 23.80 24.58
N HIS A 108 2.86 22.52 24.25
CA HIS A 108 4.19 21.95 24.05
C HIS A 108 4.43 21.67 22.57
N GLN A 109 5.17 22.57 21.92
CA GLN A 109 5.46 22.47 20.48
C GLN A 109 6.63 21.52 20.15
N TRP A 110 7.49 21.22 21.12
CA TRP A 110 8.67 20.38 20.91
C TRP A 110 8.37 18.96 20.40
N PRO A 111 7.29 18.24 20.81
CA PRO A 111 7.06 16.89 20.33
C PRO A 111 6.63 16.88 18.86
N LEU A 112 6.04 17.97 18.33
CA LEU A 112 5.75 18.12 16.90
C LEU A 112 7.04 18.15 16.08
N TRP A 113 8.07 18.85 16.54
CA TRP A 113 9.36 18.84 15.85
C TRP A 113 10.04 17.48 15.92
N VAL A 114 9.94 16.80 17.07
CA VAL A 114 10.43 15.42 17.22
C VAL A 114 9.70 14.48 16.27
N SER A 115 8.38 14.60 16.13
CA SER A 115 7.62 13.75 15.21
C SER A 115 7.95 14.05 13.76
N LEU A 116 8.08 15.32 13.38
CA LEU A 116 8.41 15.72 12.01
C LEU A 116 9.79 15.23 11.58
N PHE A 117 10.85 15.50 12.35
CA PHE A 117 12.19 15.00 12.03
C PHE A 117 12.30 13.49 12.21
N GLY A 118 11.58 12.95 13.19
CA GLY A 118 11.45 11.52 13.43
C GLY A 118 10.86 10.78 12.24
N SER A 119 9.85 11.33 11.57
CA SER A 119 9.23 10.68 10.42
C SER A 119 10.21 10.58 9.25
N PHE A 120 10.98 11.63 8.93
CA PHE A 120 12.06 11.54 7.94
C PHE A 120 13.14 10.51 8.32
N ALA A 121 13.52 10.45 9.60
CA ALA A 121 14.48 9.45 10.07
C ALA A 121 13.96 8.02 9.91
N PHE A 122 12.73 7.74 10.36
CA PHE A 122 12.10 6.43 10.20
C PHE A 122 11.84 6.08 8.73
N LEU A 123 11.54 7.06 7.88
CA LEU A 123 11.43 6.86 6.43
C LEU A 123 12.78 6.39 5.85
N GLY A 124 13.87 7.06 6.20
CA GLY A 124 15.23 6.67 5.80
C GLY A 124 15.61 5.26 6.31
N LEU A 125 15.29 4.95 7.57
CA LEU A 125 15.51 3.62 8.15
C LEU A 125 14.68 2.53 7.45
N THR A 126 13.42 2.83 7.13
CA THR A 126 12.53 1.94 6.39
C THR A 126 13.08 1.65 5.00
N PHE A 127 13.58 2.68 4.31
CA PHE A 127 14.22 2.51 3.01
C PHE A 127 15.50 1.67 3.11
N TRP A 128 16.36 1.95 4.10
CA TRP A 128 17.60 1.21 4.32
C TRP A 128 17.35 -0.27 4.59
N LYS A 129 16.37 -0.59 5.45
CA LYS A 129 16.02 -1.96 5.80
C LYS A 129 14.86 -2.54 4.99
N ARG A 130 14.50 -1.96 3.83
CA ARG A 130 13.33 -2.39 3.03
C ARG A 130 13.27 -3.89 2.69
N LYS A 131 14.43 -4.54 2.54
CA LYS A 131 14.56 -5.98 2.25
C LYS A 131 14.73 -6.88 3.50
N SER A 132 14.71 -6.30 4.71
CA SER A 132 14.97 -7.02 5.96
C SER A 132 13.68 -7.18 6.76
N TYR A 133 13.04 -8.34 6.64
CA TYR A 133 11.85 -8.69 7.42
C TYR A 133 12.27 -9.31 8.77
N PRO A 134 11.64 -8.96 9.91
CA PRO A 134 10.50 -8.04 10.07
C PRO A 134 10.91 -6.58 10.40
N THR A 135 12.20 -6.26 10.40
CA THR A 135 12.70 -4.93 10.81
C THR A 135 12.09 -3.79 9.99
N ASN A 136 11.84 -3.99 8.70
CA ASN A 136 11.17 -3.02 7.84
C ASN A 136 9.77 -2.60 8.36
N LEU A 137 8.99 -3.56 8.88
CA LEU A 137 7.66 -3.28 9.44
C LEU A 137 7.74 -2.52 10.76
N LEU A 138 8.78 -2.77 11.57
CA LEU A 138 8.99 -2.01 12.80
C LEU A 138 9.28 -0.53 12.50
N PHE A 139 10.18 -0.26 11.55
CA PHE A 139 10.49 1.11 11.15
C PHE A 139 9.33 1.79 10.44
N LEU A 140 8.56 1.05 9.64
CA LEU A 140 7.33 1.54 9.03
C LEU A 140 6.27 1.88 10.09
N GLY A 141 6.16 1.08 11.15
CA GLY A 141 5.30 1.37 12.31
C GLY A 141 5.76 2.63 13.06
N GLY A 142 7.07 2.79 13.26
CA GLY A 142 7.66 4.01 13.83
C GLY A 142 7.36 5.25 13.00
N PHE A 143 7.53 5.17 11.67
CA PHE A 143 7.13 6.21 10.72
C PHE A 143 5.64 6.57 10.89
N THR A 144 4.77 5.56 10.90
CA THR A 144 3.33 5.75 11.07
C THR A 144 2.99 6.43 12.39
N ALA A 145 3.65 6.07 13.49
CA ALA A 145 3.40 6.68 14.80
C ALA A 145 3.78 8.18 14.82
N MET A 146 4.89 8.54 14.17
CA MET A 146 5.32 9.94 14.05
C MET A 146 4.37 10.77 13.19
N GLU A 147 3.90 10.22 12.07
CA GLU A 147 2.88 10.85 11.22
C GLU A 147 1.54 10.97 11.94
N ALA A 148 1.11 9.91 12.65
CA ALA A 148 -0.14 9.90 13.41
C ALA A 148 -0.17 10.99 14.50
N TYR A 149 0.95 11.21 15.19
CA TYR A 149 1.07 12.31 16.14
C TYR A 149 1.04 13.68 15.44
N SER A 150 1.74 13.84 14.32
CA SER A 150 1.75 15.11 13.57
C SER A 150 0.35 15.48 13.07
N ILE A 151 -0.40 14.50 12.57
CA ILE A 151 -1.80 14.67 12.16
C ILE A 151 -2.69 15.01 13.37
N SER A 152 -2.51 14.35 14.51
CA SER A 152 -3.31 14.65 15.71
C SER A 152 -3.11 16.08 16.20
N VAL A 153 -1.88 16.62 16.08
CA VAL A 153 -1.59 18.03 16.38
C VAL A 153 -2.41 18.96 15.49
N ILE A 154 -2.43 18.72 14.18
CA ILE A 154 -3.20 19.53 13.22
C ILE A 154 -4.70 19.45 13.53
N VAL A 155 -5.20 18.24 13.80
CA VAL A 155 -6.60 18.01 14.18
C VAL A 155 -6.95 18.74 15.48
N SER A 156 -6.00 18.91 16.40
CA SER A 156 -6.21 19.67 17.64
C SER A 156 -6.56 21.15 17.39
N PHE A 157 -6.07 21.74 16.29
CA PHE A 157 -6.33 23.13 15.90
C PHE A 157 -7.52 23.28 14.95
N THR A 158 -8.11 22.17 14.51
CA THR A 158 -9.20 22.15 13.53
C THR A 158 -10.53 21.81 14.20
N GLU A 159 -11.63 22.36 13.71
CA GLU A 159 -12.95 21.99 14.23
C GLU A 159 -13.27 20.52 13.93
N SER A 160 -13.67 19.76 14.96
CA SER A 160 -13.96 18.33 14.86
C SER A 160 -14.99 17.98 13.77
N LYS A 161 -15.98 18.86 13.53
CA LYS A 161 -16.99 18.66 12.48
C LYS A 161 -16.37 18.68 11.08
N ILE A 162 -15.44 19.60 10.83
CA ILE A 162 -14.74 19.73 9.55
C ILE A 162 -13.85 18.50 9.32
N VAL A 163 -13.13 18.07 10.36
CA VAL A 163 -12.27 16.88 10.29
C VAL A 163 -13.07 15.61 9.94
N LEU A 164 -14.22 15.40 10.57
CA LEU A 164 -15.08 14.26 10.26
C LEU A 164 -15.66 14.32 8.85
N GLN A 165 -16.08 15.51 8.39
CA GLN A 165 -16.55 15.68 7.01
C GLN A 165 -15.45 15.32 6.00
N ALA A 166 -14.23 15.82 6.20
CA ALA A 166 -13.08 15.50 5.35
C ALA A 166 -12.75 14.00 5.36
N LEU A 167 -12.84 13.35 6.53
CA LEU A 167 -12.64 11.90 6.65
C LEU A 167 -13.66 11.11 5.82
N PHE A 168 -14.94 11.44 5.90
CA PHE A 168 -15.97 10.74 5.13
C PHE A 168 -15.81 10.94 3.62
N PHE A 169 -15.46 12.15 3.17
CA PHE A 169 -15.20 12.41 1.75
C PHE A 169 -13.99 11.63 1.23
N THR A 170 -12.86 11.68 1.94
CA THR A 170 -11.63 10.97 1.55
C THR A 170 -11.82 9.46 1.55
N LEU A 171 -12.50 8.90 2.56
CA LEU A 171 -12.86 7.48 2.60
C LEU A 171 -13.76 7.09 1.43
N GLY A 172 -14.79 7.88 1.14
CA GLY A 172 -15.72 7.63 0.04
C GLY A 172 -15.02 7.62 -1.32
N ILE A 173 -14.18 8.63 -1.58
CA ILE A 173 -13.37 8.72 -2.80
C ILE A 173 -12.40 7.54 -2.89
N PHE A 174 -11.68 7.22 -1.81
CA PHE A 174 -10.75 6.09 -1.78
C PHE A 174 -11.43 4.75 -2.09
N VAL A 175 -12.60 4.48 -1.52
CA VAL A 175 -13.35 3.25 -1.79
C VAL A 175 -13.84 3.21 -3.24
N ALA A 176 -14.42 4.31 -3.74
CA ALA A 176 -14.91 4.39 -5.12
C ALA A 176 -13.77 4.16 -6.13
N LEU A 177 -12.63 4.82 -5.93
CA LEU A 177 -11.45 4.66 -6.79
C LEU A 177 -10.79 3.29 -6.65
N SER A 178 -10.75 2.71 -5.44
CA SER A 178 -10.25 1.35 -5.25
C SER A 178 -11.10 0.34 -6.00
N LEU A 179 -12.44 0.46 -5.95
CA LEU A 179 -13.34 -0.41 -6.71
C LEU A 179 -13.19 -0.22 -8.22
N PHE A 180 -13.02 1.03 -8.67
CA PHE A 180 -12.74 1.33 -10.07
C PHE A 180 -11.39 0.74 -10.51
N ALA A 181 -10.32 0.90 -9.74
CA ALA A 181 -8.99 0.37 -10.04
C ALA A 181 -8.97 -1.16 -10.08
N CYS A 182 -9.71 -1.83 -9.19
CA CYS A 182 -9.82 -3.29 -9.20
C CYS A 182 -10.57 -3.85 -10.44
N GLN A 183 -11.41 -3.04 -11.08
CA GLN A 183 -12.22 -3.46 -12.24
C GLN A 183 -11.68 -2.92 -13.57
N SER A 184 -10.94 -1.82 -13.53
CA SER A 184 -10.47 -1.11 -14.71
C SER A 184 -9.29 -1.85 -15.35
N LYS A 185 -9.29 -1.86 -16.70
CA LYS A 185 -8.15 -2.29 -17.52
C LYS A 185 -7.37 -1.11 -18.09
N TYR A 186 -7.70 0.11 -17.67
CA TYR A 186 -7.05 1.32 -18.16
C TYR A 186 -5.61 1.42 -17.65
N ASP A 187 -4.68 1.71 -18.56
CA ASP A 187 -3.26 1.90 -18.24
C ASP A 187 -2.95 3.38 -17.95
N PHE A 188 -2.65 3.68 -16.69
CA PHE A 188 -2.32 5.03 -16.21
C PHE A 188 -0.84 5.41 -16.42
N THR A 189 -0.02 4.57 -17.06
CA THR A 189 1.42 4.84 -17.25
C THR A 189 1.69 6.19 -17.92
N SER A 190 0.82 6.60 -18.86
CA SER A 190 0.95 7.90 -19.55
C SER A 190 0.69 9.13 -18.65
N TRP A 191 0.08 8.94 -17.48
CA TRP A 191 -0.26 10.03 -16.54
C TRP A 191 0.92 10.43 -15.65
N VAL A 192 1.92 9.55 -15.49
CA VAL A 192 3.10 9.74 -14.61
C VAL A 192 3.78 11.12 -14.76
N PRO A 193 4.17 11.61 -15.96
CA PRO A 193 4.84 12.90 -16.07
C PRO A 193 3.94 14.08 -15.68
N TYR A 194 2.62 13.99 -15.93
CA TYR A 194 1.67 15.04 -15.56
C TYR A 194 1.47 15.09 -14.04
N LEU A 195 1.30 13.92 -13.40
CA LEU A 195 1.19 13.84 -11.93
C LEU A 195 2.48 14.31 -11.25
N PHE A 196 3.64 13.94 -11.77
CA PHE A 196 4.92 14.39 -11.23
C PHE A 196 5.13 15.90 -11.39
N GLY A 197 4.82 16.46 -12.56
CA GLY A 197 4.91 17.91 -12.79
C GLY A 197 3.94 18.69 -11.88
N THR A 198 2.70 18.21 -11.74
CA THR A 198 1.70 18.87 -10.90
C THR A 198 2.03 18.75 -9.41
N LEU A 199 2.61 17.62 -8.97
CA LEU A 199 3.12 17.46 -7.60
C LEU A 199 4.17 18.53 -7.27
N TRP A 200 5.10 18.82 -8.17
CA TRP A 200 6.08 19.90 -7.96
C TRP A 200 5.45 21.28 -7.88
N VAL A 201 4.41 21.55 -8.68
CA VAL A 201 3.64 22.79 -8.58
C VAL A 201 3.02 22.92 -7.21
N VAL A 202 2.40 21.86 -6.69
CA VAL A 202 1.82 21.84 -5.33
C VAL A 202 2.89 22.08 -4.27
N VAL A 203 4.05 21.42 -4.34
CA VAL A 203 5.13 21.60 -3.35
C VAL A 203 5.68 23.03 -3.38
N LEU A 204 5.99 23.57 -4.55
CA LEU A 204 6.54 24.93 -4.68
C LEU A 204 5.52 25.98 -4.26
N PHE A 205 4.26 25.81 -4.66
CA PHE A 205 3.18 26.69 -4.23
C PHE A 205 2.95 26.60 -2.73
N GLY A 206 2.99 25.40 -2.12
CA GLY A 206 2.87 25.21 -0.67
C GLY A 206 4.02 25.86 0.12
N PHE A 207 5.24 25.82 -0.41
CA PHE A 207 6.37 26.52 0.20
C PHE A 207 6.22 28.04 0.08
N MET A 208 5.84 28.53 -1.10
CA MET A 208 5.50 29.94 -1.30
C MET A 208 4.36 30.35 -0.37
N SER A 209 3.36 29.47 -0.15
CA SER A 209 2.21 29.79 0.67
C SER A 209 2.53 29.96 2.15
N ALA A 210 3.66 29.41 2.60
CA ALA A 210 4.13 29.56 3.97
C ALA A 210 4.64 30.98 4.30
N PHE A 211 5.07 31.77 3.30
CA PHE A 211 5.67 33.09 3.52
C PHE A 211 4.77 34.27 3.15
N PHE A 212 3.71 34.04 2.38
CA PHE A 212 2.82 35.10 1.90
C PHE A 212 1.38 34.81 2.37
N PRO A 213 0.59 35.82 2.76
CA PRO A 213 -0.83 35.63 3.09
C PRO A 213 -1.69 35.57 1.82
N TYR A 214 -2.72 34.72 1.82
CA TYR A 214 -3.67 34.56 0.71
C TYR A 214 -5.12 34.70 1.20
N ASN A 215 -6.05 34.75 0.25
CA ASN A 215 -7.48 34.72 0.55
C ASN A 215 -8.00 33.27 0.62
N SER A 216 -9.16 33.11 1.26
CA SER A 216 -9.80 31.80 1.44
C SER A 216 -10.14 31.09 0.12
N THR A 217 -10.36 31.83 -0.97
CA THR A 217 -10.63 31.24 -2.30
C THR A 217 -9.41 30.52 -2.86
N VAL A 218 -8.21 31.07 -2.68
CA VAL A 218 -6.95 30.44 -3.10
C VAL A 218 -6.67 29.19 -2.27
N GLU A 219 -6.90 29.23 -0.96
CA GLU A 219 -6.76 28.05 -0.08
C GLU A 219 -7.71 26.92 -0.48
N LEU A 220 -8.99 27.25 -0.78
CA LEU A 220 -9.96 26.28 -1.26
C LEU A 220 -9.53 25.67 -2.60
N GLY A 221 -9.11 26.50 -3.56
CA GLY A 221 -8.64 26.04 -4.87
C GLY A 221 -7.42 25.12 -4.75
N TYR A 222 -6.46 25.50 -3.89
CA TYR A 222 -5.29 24.69 -3.58
C TYR A 222 -5.67 23.34 -2.96
N GLY A 223 -6.60 23.33 -1.99
CA GLY A 223 -7.14 22.11 -1.38
C GLY A 223 -7.80 21.17 -2.39
N VAL A 224 -8.59 21.70 -3.32
CA VAL A 224 -9.23 20.91 -4.39
C VAL A 224 -8.19 20.31 -5.34
N ILE A 225 -7.18 21.07 -5.75
CA ILE A 225 -6.10 20.59 -6.61
C ILE A 225 -5.32 19.46 -5.92
N CYS A 226 -4.96 19.64 -4.65
CA CYS A 226 -4.31 18.61 -3.84
C CYS A 226 -5.18 17.34 -3.76
N ALA A 227 -6.46 17.47 -3.43
CA ALA A 227 -7.38 16.34 -3.33
C ALA A 227 -7.48 15.56 -4.65
N LEU A 228 -7.54 16.25 -5.80
CA LEU A 228 -7.58 15.61 -7.11
C LEU A 228 -6.28 14.88 -7.44
N ILE A 229 -5.11 15.50 -7.21
CA ILE A 229 -3.81 14.89 -7.52
C ILE A 229 -3.55 13.65 -6.68
N PHE A 230 -3.87 13.69 -5.39
CA PHE A 230 -3.71 12.54 -4.49
C PHE A 230 -4.79 11.46 -4.69
N SER A 231 -5.80 11.74 -5.52
CA SER A 231 -6.86 10.79 -5.90
C SER A 231 -6.76 10.33 -7.37
N ALA A 232 -5.76 10.79 -8.12
CA ALA A 232 -5.53 10.42 -9.52
C ALA A 232 -4.59 9.20 -9.61
#